data_AF-A0A840PRI2-F1
#
_entry.id   AF-A0A840PRI2-F1
#
_cell.length_a   1.000
_cell.length_b   1.000
_cell.length_c   1.000
_cell.angle_alpha   90.00
_cell.angle_beta   90.00
_cell.angle_gamma   90.00
#
_symmetry.space_group_name_H-M   'P 1'
#
loop_
_entity.id
_entity.type
_entity.pdbx_description
1 polymer ?
#
loop_
_entity_poly.entity_id
_entity_poly.type
_entity_poly.pdbx_seq_one_letter_code
_entity_poly.pdbx_strand_id
1 'polypeptide(L)' 'MTGTPILARLRGSARTAWQIVRGVVGENAYERYLDHQRRNHPAEPPLPEREFWRRHIDRKDATPGSRCC' A
#
# COMPACT_ATOMS: atom_id res chain seq x y z
N MET A 1 41.14 -1.06 9.63
CA MET A 1 39.97 -1.85 10.05
C MET A 1 38.73 -0.97 9.91
N THR A 2 38.09 -1.02 8.74
CA THR A 2 36.95 -0.16 8.36
C THR A 2 35.65 -0.74 8.91
N GLY A 3 35.05 -0.07 9.90
CA GLY A 3 33.69 -0.34 10.37
C GLY A 3 32.67 0.08 9.30
N THR A 4 31.90 -0.89 8.81
CA THR A 4 30.88 -0.71 7.77
C THR A 4 29.65 0.02 8.35
N PRO A 5 29.20 1.16 7.78
CA PRO A 5 27.94 1.79 8.19
C PRO A 5 26.77 1.05 7.53
N ILE A 6 26.46 -0.17 7.99
CA ILE A 6 25.35 -1.00 7.49
C ILE A 6 24.00 -0.27 7.65
N LEU A 7 23.89 0.65 8.61
CA LEU A 7 22.68 1.40 8.91
C LEU A 7 22.42 2.58 7.95
N ALA A 8 23.41 3.09 7.22
CA ALA A 8 23.22 4.20 6.29
C ALA A 8 22.53 3.79 4.98
N ARG A 9 22.61 2.50 4.59
CA ARG A 9 21.97 1.97 3.39
C ARG A 9 20.50 1.59 3.57
N LEU A 10 20.00 1.53 4.80
CA LEU A 10 18.58 1.24 5.09
C LEU A 10 17.66 2.41 4.73
N ARG A 11 18.13 3.66 4.82
CA ARG A 11 17.31 4.84 4.46
C ARG A 11 17.14 5.03 2.94
N GLY A 12 18.17 4.70 2.15
CA GLY A 12 18.09 4.75 0.68
C GLY A 12 17.23 3.62 0.09
N SER A 13 17.29 2.44 0.70
CA SER A 13 16.48 1.29 0.28
C SER A 13 15.01 1.41 0.70
N ALA A 14 14.71 2.02 1.86
CA ALA A 14 13.33 2.26 2.26
C ALA A 14 12.56 3.15 1.28
N ARG A 15 13.18 4.20 0.74
CA ARG A 15 12.53 5.09 -0.26
C ARG A 15 12.29 4.35 -1.57
N THR A 16 13.26 3.60 -2.07
CA THR A 16 13.12 2.83 -3.31
C THR A 16 12.10 1.70 -3.13
N ALA A 17 12.16 0.96 -2.02
CA ALA A 17 11.17 -0.04 -1.67
C ALA A 17 9.78 0.60 -1.54
N TRP A 18 9.66 1.80 -0.95
CA TRP A 18 8.40 2.52 -0.86
C TRP A 18 7.88 2.98 -2.22
N GLN A 19 8.74 3.42 -3.14
CA GLN A 19 8.33 3.77 -4.51
C GLN A 19 7.91 2.54 -5.32
N ILE A 20 8.64 1.43 -5.20
CA ILE A 20 8.26 0.14 -5.80
C ILE A 20 6.94 -0.33 -5.21
N VAL A 21 6.81 -0.27 -3.89
CA VAL A 21 5.55 -0.55 -3.19
C VAL A 21 4.47 0.37 -3.75
N ARG A 22 4.65 1.68 -3.89
CA ARG A 22 3.62 2.57 -4.47
C ARG A 22 3.25 2.23 -5.91
N GLY A 23 4.19 1.84 -6.76
CA GLY A 23 3.91 1.38 -8.13
C GLY A 23 3.12 0.07 -8.14
N VAL A 24 3.63 -0.93 -7.41
CA VAL A 24 3.01 -2.26 -7.28
C VAL A 24 1.68 -2.22 -6.51
N VAL A 25 1.52 -1.31 -5.55
CA VAL A 25 0.24 -1.06 -4.85
C VAL A 25 -0.78 -0.51 -5.83
N GLY A 26 -0.38 0.30 -6.81
CA GLY A 26 -1.29 0.84 -7.82
C GLY A 26 -1.79 -0.24 -8.77
N GLU A 27 -0.89 -1.08 -9.27
CA GLU A 27 -1.20 -2.11 -10.28
C GLU A 27 -1.80 -3.38 -9.64
N ASN A 28 -1.30 -3.82 -8.48
CA ASN A 28 -1.73 -5.04 -7.78
C ASN A 28 -2.50 -4.74 -6.48
N ALA A 29 -3.21 -3.61 -6.42
CA ALA A 29 -3.97 -3.17 -5.25
C ALA A 29 -4.92 -4.28 -4.74
N TYR A 30 -5.60 -4.94 -5.67
CA TYR A 30 -6.58 -5.97 -5.38
C TYR A 30 -5.92 -7.27 -4.91
N GLU A 31 -4.86 -7.74 -5.55
CA GLU A 31 -4.13 -8.94 -5.13
C GLU A 31 -3.53 -8.78 -3.72
N ARG A 32 -2.98 -7.60 -3.41
CA ARG A 32 -2.50 -7.29 -2.06
C ARG A 32 -3.63 -7.26 -1.04
N TYR A 33 -4.81 -6.76 -1.42
CA TYR A 33 -6.00 -6.83 -0.59
C TYR A 33 -6.41 -8.29 -0.32
N LEU A 34 -6.39 -9.15 -1.34
CA LEU A 34 -6.70 -10.57 -1.19
C LEU A 34 -5.70 -11.28 -0.27
N ASP A 35 -4.40 -11.06 -0.45
CA ASP A 35 -3.36 -11.63 0.42
C ASP A 35 -3.53 -11.14 1.87
N HIS A 36 -3.77 -9.85 2.07
CA HIS A 36 -4.06 -9.28 3.39
C HIS A 36 -5.32 -9.89 4.01
N GLN A 37 -6.41 -10.01 3.26
CA GLN A 37 -7.67 -10.60 3.70
C GLN A 37 -7.46 -12.07 4.08
N ARG A 38 -6.73 -12.84 3.26
CA ARG A 38 -6.43 -14.24 3.55
C ARG A 38 -5.61 -14.41 4.82
N ARG A 39 -4.69 -13.48 5.12
CA ARG A 39 -3.85 -13.52 6.32
C ARG A 39 -4.56 -13.06 7.58
N ASN A 40 -5.38 -12.01 7.50
CA ASN A 40 -5.98 -11.35 8.67
C ASN A 40 -7.44 -11.75 8.92
N HIS A 41 -8.16 -12.12 7.86
CA HIS A 41 -9.58 -12.44 7.89
C HIS A 41 -9.88 -13.72 7.07
N PRO A 42 -9.27 -14.87 7.41
CA PRO A 42 -9.45 -16.11 6.65
C PRO A 42 -10.90 -16.65 6.69
N ALA A 43 -11.71 -16.19 7.65
CA ALA A 43 -13.10 -16.63 7.84
C ALA A 43 -14.13 -15.75 7.08
N GLU A 44 -13.70 -14.64 6.48
CA GLU A 44 -14.60 -13.71 5.77
C GLU A 44 -14.28 -13.69 4.26
N PRO A 45 -15.29 -13.85 3.39
CA PRO A 45 -15.06 -13.78 1.95
C PRO A 45 -14.51 -12.42 1.54
N PRO A 46 -13.48 -12.37 0.68
CA PRO A 46 -12.94 -11.10 0.19
C PRO A 46 -13.99 -10.33 -0.60
N LEU A 47 -13.88 -9.00 -0.56
CA LEU A 47 -14.71 -8.13 -1.38
C LEU A 47 -14.48 -8.40 -2.88
N PRO A 48 -15.53 -8.32 -3.71
CA PRO A 48 -15.37 -8.39 -5.15
C PRO A 48 -14.57 -7.18 -5.65
N GLU A 49 -13.77 -7.39 -6.69
CA GLU A 49 -12.85 -6.40 -7.25
C GLU A 49 -13.52 -5.04 -7.54
N ARG A 50 -14.72 -5.06 -8.12
CA ARG A 50 -15.49 -3.84 -8.42
C ARG A 50 -15.84 -3.03 -7.17
N GLU A 51 -16.23 -3.70 -6.09
CA GLU A 51 -16.57 -3.03 -4.83
C GLU A 51 -15.31 -2.52 -4.13
N PHE A 52 -14.20 -3.26 -4.22
CA PHE A 52 -12.90 -2.80 -3.75
C PHE A 52 -12.49 -1.50 -4.46
N TRP A 53 -12.55 -1.46 -5.80
CA TRP A 53 -12.20 -0.25 -6.56
C TRP A 53 -13.15 0.92 -6.28
N ARG A 54 -14.46 0.65 -6.14
CA ARG A 54 -15.43 1.68 -5.76
C ARG A 54 -15.05 2.33 -4.43
N ARG A 55 -14.79 1.51 -3.40
CA ARG A 55 -14.36 2.01 -2.07
C ARG A 55 -12.98 2.64 -2.10
N HIS A 56 -12.08 2.15 -2.95
CA HIS A 56 -10.74 2.69 -3.08
C HIS A 56 -10.76 4.10 -3.68
N ILE A 57 -11.56 4.30 -4.73
CA ILE A 57 -11.78 5.61 -5.35
C ILE A 57 -12.54 6.52 -4.39
N ASP A 58 -13.63 6.04 -3.78
CA ASP A 58 -14.42 6.80 -2.81
C ASP A 58 -13.57 7.28 -1.64
N ARG A 59 -12.67 6.46 -1.08
CA ARG A 59 -11.72 6.92 -0.03
C ARG A 59 -10.73 7.97 -0.53
N LYS A 60 -10.28 7.87 -1.79
CA LYS A 60 -9.37 8.86 -2.39
C LYS A 60 -10.09 10.16 -2.70
N ASP A 61 -11.36 10.10 -3.09
CA ASP A 61 -12.22 11.24 -3.37
C ASP A 61 -12.70 11.92 -2.09
N ALA A 62 -13.09 11.12 -1.08
CA ALA A 62 -13.46 11.54 0.27
C ALA A 62 -12.27 12.02 1.12
N THR A 63 -11.05 12.01 0.57
CA THR A 63 -9.95 12.84 1.05
C THR A 63 -9.78 14.04 0.11
N PRO A 64 -10.73 15.00 0.07
CA PRO A 64 -10.50 16.28 -0.57
C PRO A 64 -9.50 17.03 0.32
N GLY A 65 -8.21 16.84 0.06
CA GLY A 65 -7.23 17.82 0.48
C GLY A 65 -7.74 19.19 0.05
N SER A 66 -7.79 20.13 1.00
CA SER A 66 -8.09 21.54 0.80
C SER A 66 -9.49 21.88 0.29
N ARG A 67 -10.45 22.04 1.22
CA ARG A 67 -11.33 23.22 1.22
C ARG A 67 -12.05 23.35 2.56
N CYS A 68 -11.34 23.91 3.53
CA CYS A 68 -11.98 24.74 4.54
C CYS A 68 -11.20 26.04 4.57
N CYS A 69 -11.87 27.06 4.05
CA CYS A 69 -11.74 28.50 4.24
C CYS A 69 -10.39 29.09 4.66
#